data_AF-A0A813EJP7-F1
#
_entry.id   AF-A0A813EJP7-F1
#
_cell.length_a   1.000
_cell.length_b   1.000
_cell.length_c   1.000
_cell.angle_alpha   90.00
_cell.angle_beta   90.00
_cell.angle_gamma   90.00
#
_symmetry.space_group_name_H-M   'P 1'
#
loop_
_entity.id
_entity.type
_entity.pdbx_description
1 polymer ?
#
loop_
_entity_poly.entity_id
_entity_poly.type
_entity_poly.pdbx_seq_one_letter_code
_entity_poly.pdbx_strand_id
1 'polypeptide(L)'
;VLRPLAVGPVHRLPLGEVDASSAGEQLELEVTLVDANHVPGSVMFVFSGYFGNVLYTGDFRLHKDHAHLGAMPLLQRQGGQLARIFLDNTFCHPSFQQPTREEVAKELLKSLSCKWPALIFIAVYKLGKEPLL
;
A
#
# COMPACT_ATOMS: atom_id res chain seq x y z
N VAL A 1 0.22 6.33 24.61
CA VAL A 1 -0.14 4.92 24.32
C VAL A 1 -0.23 4.77 22.81
N LEU A 2 0.45 3.79 22.21
CA LEU A 2 0.37 3.53 20.77
C LEU A 2 -0.92 2.75 20.47
N ARG A 3 -1.68 3.18 19.45
CA ARG A 3 -2.89 2.48 19.00
C ARG A 3 -2.68 2.05 17.54
N PRO A 4 -2.45 0.74 17.27
CA PRO A 4 -2.30 0.25 15.92
C PRO A 4 -3.61 0.35 15.14
N LEU A 5 -3.52 0.58 13.84
CA LEU A 5 -4.64 0.62 12.91
C LEU A 5 -4.70 -0.69 12.13
N ALA A 6 -5.88 -1.28 12.00
CA ALA A 6 -6.10 -2.51 11.23
C ALA A 6 -6.32 -2.22 9.73
N VAL A 7 -5.90 -3.14 8.87
CA VAL A 7 -6.16 -3.09 7.42
C VAL A 7 -7.64 -3.39 7.14
N GLY A 8 -8.29 -2.58 6.29
CA GLY A 8 -9.68 -2.77 5.86
C GLY A 8 -10.68 -1.79 6.50
N PRO A 9 -10.89 -1.78 7.83
CA PRO A 9 -11.82 -0.85 8.47
C PRO A 9 -11.45 0.62 8.30
N VAL A 10 -12.45 1.49 8.43
CA VAL A 10 -12.26 2.94 8.58
C VAL A 10 -11.90 3.26 10.03
N HIS A 11 -10.83 4.03 10.23
CA HIS A 11 -10.41 4.55 11.52
C HIS A 11 -10.61 6.07 11.57
N ARG A 12 -11.07 6.58 12.71
CA ARG A 12 -11.26 8.03 12.93
C ARG A 12 -10.18 8.55 13.85
N LEU A 13 -9.50 9.60 13.42
CA LEU A 13 -8.41 10.24 14.14
C LEU A 13 -8.74 11.72 14.34
N PRO A 14 -8.66 12.26 15.58
CA PRO A 14 -8.84 13.68 15.80
C PRO A 14 -7.64 14.47 15.26
N LEU A 15 -7.89 15.51 14.48
CA LEU A 15 -6.91 16.44 13.91
C LEU A 15 -6.92 17.78 14.69
N GLY A 16 -6.77 17.72 16.01
CA GLY A 16 -6.65 18.92 16.86
C GLY A 16 -7.76 19.98 16.65
N GLU A 17 -7.46 21.22 17.04
CA GLU A 17 -8.29 22.39 16.76
C GLU A 17 -7.59 23.25 15.70
N VAL A 18 -8.33 23.80 14.74
CA VAL A 18 -7.83 24.84 13.82
C VAL A 18 -8.14 26.18 14.43
N ASP A 19 -7.11 26.78 15.03
CA ASP A 19 -7.05 28.15 15.57
C ASP A 19 -8.13 28.51 16.62
N ALA A 20 -7.69 29.11 17.73
CA ALA A 20 -8.53 29.54 18.85
C ALA A 20 -9.65 30.54 18.51
N SER A 21 -9.76 30.97 17.25
CA SER A 21 -10.77 31.89 16.71
C SER A 21 -11.93 31.20 15.97
N SER A 22 -11.81 29.90 15.64
CA SER A 22 -12.90 29.10 15.09
C SER A 22 -13.58 28.38 16.24
N ALA A 23 -14.87 28.59 16.45
CA ALA A 23 -15.61 27.98 17.55
C ALA A 23 -15.58 26.43 17.48
N GLY A 24 -14.66 25.80 18.21
CA GLY A 24 -14.79 24.44 18.77
C GLY A 24 -15.04 23.26 17.82
N GLU A 25 -14.91 23.41 16.49
CA GLU A 25 -15.05 22.28 15.58
C GLU A 25 -13.79 21.41 15.64
N GLN A 26 -13.92 20.28 16.34
CA GLN A 26 -12.94 19.20 16.32
C GLN A 26 -12.85 18.66 14.89
N LEU A 27 -11.70 18.87 14.22
CA LEU A 27 -11.50 18.25 12.91
C LEU A 27 -11.32 16.75 13.07
N GLU A 28 -12.05 15.97 12.28
CA GLU A 28 -11.88 14.52 12.19
C GLU A 28 -11.22 14.13 10.86
N LEU A 29 -10.32 13.16 10.95
CA LEU A 29 -9.69 12.47 9.83
C LEU A 29 -10.17 11.03 9.80
N GLU A 30 -10.72 10.61 8.67
CA GLU A 30 -10.95 9.20 8.41
C GLU A 30 -9.75 8.62 7.65
N VAL A 31 -9.27 7.45 8.07
CA VAL A 31 -8.21 6.71 7.38
C VAL A 31 -8.57 5.25 7.23
N THR A 32 -8.39 4.70 6.02
CA THR A 32 -8.42 3.26 5.78
C THR A 32 -7.05 2.79 5.30
N LEU A 33 -6.57 1.71 5.90
CA LEU A 33 -5.36 1.02 5.49
C LEU A 33 -5.72 -0.06 4.47
N VAL A 34 -4.97 -0.11 3.38
CA VAL A 34 -5.07 -1.16 2.34
C VAL A 34 -3.73 -1.85 2.24
N ASP A 35 -3.70 -3.17 2.03
CA ASP A 35 -2.45 -3.89 1.82
C ASP A 35 -1.69 -3.29 0.62
N ALA A 36 -0.41 -2.96 0.78
CA ALA A 36 0.39 -2.39 -0.32
C ALA A 36 1.06 -3.46 -1.19
N ASN A 37 1.01 -4.73 -0.76
CA ASN A 37 1.59 -5.88 -1.43
C ASN A 37 3.07 -5.68 -1.76
N HIS A 38 3.81 -4.94 -0.92
CA HIS A 38 5.24 -4.67 -1.11
C HIS A 38 6.09 -5.61 -0.25
N VAL A 39 5.88 -5.59 1.07
CA VAL A 39 6.53 -6.44 2.08
C VAL A 39 5.55 -6.75 3.23
N PRO A 40 5.80 -7.75 4.11
CA PRO A 40 4.95 -7.98 5.27
C PRO A 40 4.69 -6.71 6.10
N GLY A 41 3.41 -6.38 6.29
CA GLY A 41 2.98 -5.19 7.03
C GLY A 41 2.99 -3.88 6.23
N SER A 42 3.37 -3.88 4.95
CA SER A 42 3.28 -2.69 4.10
C SER A 42 1.82 -2.34 3.80
N VAL A 43 1.46 -1.07 3.95
CA VAL A 43 0.09 -0.57 3.72
C VAL A 43 0.09 0.73 2.93
N MET A 44 -0.93 0.88 2.10
CA MET A 44 -1.36 2.17 1.55
C MET A 44 -2.34 2.82 2.53
N PHE A 45 -2.39 4.15 2.56
CA PHE A 45 -3.34 4.91 3.36
C PHE A 45 -4.30 5.68 2.44
N VAL A 46 -5.59 5.52 2.69
CA VAL A 46 -6.66 6.34 2.10
C VAL A 46 -7.18 7.27 3.17
N PHE A 47 -6.85 8.55 3.06
CA PHE A 47 -7.29 9.60 3.97
C PHE A 47 -8.53 10.31 3.40
N SER A 48 -9.47 10.67 4.27
CA SER A 48 -10.61 11.53 3.95
C SER A 48 -10.82 12.54 5.06
N GLY A 49 -10.93 13.83 4.69
CA GLY A 49 -11.09 14.94 5.62
C GLY A 49 -11.42 16.24 4.91
N TYR A 50 -11.26 17.38 5.60
CA TYR A 50 -11.55 18.72 5.04
C TYR A 50 -10.75 19.04 3.76
N PHE A 51 -9.61 18.37 3.55
CA PHE A 51 -8.73 18.50 2.39
C PHE A 51 -9.11 17.56 1.22
N GLY A 52 -10.23 16.85 1.32
CA GLY A 52 -10.68 15.85 0.35
C GLY A 52 -10.05 14.48 0.55
N ASN A 53 -10.19 13.61 -0.46
CA ASN A 53 -9.69 12.24 -0.42
C ASN A 53 -8.25 12.15 -0.96
N VAL A 54 -7.34 11.55 -0.19
CA VAL A 54 -5.92 11.41 -0.55
C VAL A 54 -5.49 9.96 -0.43
N LEU A 55 -4.84 9.44 -1.48
CA LEU A 55 -4.18 8.13 -1.46
C LEU A 55 -2.67 8.32 -1.29
N TYR A 56 -2.10 7.65 -0.28
CA TYR A 56 -0.66 7.54 -0.10
C TYR A 56 -0.27 6.07 -0.23
N THR A 57 0.49 5.72 -1.26
CA THR A 57 0.79 4.31 -1.52
C THR A 57 1.88 3.74 -0.62
N GLY A 58 2.78 4.60 -0.09
CA GLY A 58 4.09 4.12 0.34
C GLY A 58 4.78 3.39 -0.81
N ASP A 59 5.67 2.46 -0.50
CA ASP A 59 6.14 1.50 -1.50
C ASP A 59 5.05 0.44 -1.71
N PHE A 60 4.62 0.25 -2.96
CA PHE A 60 3.53 -0.68 -3.27
C PHE A 60 3.80 -1.47 -4.54
N ARG A 61 3.13 -2.61 -4.67
CA ARG A 61 3.05 -3.35 -5.93
C ARG A 61 1.60 -3.66 -6.24
N LEU A 62 1.07 -3.01 -7.28
CA LEU A 62 -0.32 -3.21 -7.70
C LEU A 62 -0.62 -4.70 -7.95
N HIS A 63 -1.71 -5.19 -7.35
CA HIS A 63 -2.20 -6.55 -7.50
C HIS A 63 -3.68 -6.56 -7.89
N LYS A 64 -4.18 -7.69 -8.41
CA LYS A 64 -5.59 -7.86 -8.77
C LYS A 64 -6.51 -7.64 -7.57
N ASP A 65 -6.04 -7.99 -6.37
CA ASP A 65 -6.80 -7.77 -5.14
C ASP A 65 -7.06 -6.29 -4.89
N HIS A 66 -6.27 -5.36 -5.44
CA HIS A 66 -6.51 -3.92 -5.31
C HIS A 66 -7.64 -3.39 -6.21
N ALA A 67 -8.28 -4.24 -7.03
CA ALA A 67 -9.41 -3.82 -7.86
C ALA A 67 -10.56 -3.20 -7.05
N HIS A 68 -10.72 -3.58 -5.78
CA HIS A 68 -11.73 -3.02 -4.88
C HIS A 68 -11.46 -1.56 -4.48
N LEU A 69 -10.26 -1.01 -4.72
CA LEU A 69 -9.92 0.37 -4.35
C LEU A 69 -10.95 1.36 -4.92
N GLY A 70 -11.31 1.25 -6.20
CA GLY A 70 -12.31 2.14 -6.82
C GLY A 70 -13.73 2.01 -6.23
N ALA A 71 -14.02 0.90 -5.54
CA ALA A 71 -15.30 0.66 -4.87
C ALA A 71 -15.27 0.98 -3.37
N MET A 72 -14.15 1.49 -2.84
CA MET A 72 -14.04 1.77 -1.41
C MET A 72 -15.03 2.86 -0.97
N PRO A 73 -15.78 2.65 0.13
CA PRO A 73 -16.77 3.62 0.60
C PRO A 73 -16.19 5.02 0.82
N LEU A 74 -14.96 5.13 1.32
CA LEU A 74 -14.29 6.43 1.50
C LEU A 74 -14.04 7.16 0.18
N LEU A 75 -13.67 6.44 -0.87
CA LEU A 75 -13.43 7.03 -2.18
C LEU A 75 -14.74 7.39 -2.89
N GLN A 76 -15.85 6.73 -2.57
CA GLN A 76 -17.19 7.07 -3.08
C GLN A 76 -17.82 8.28 -2.39
N ARG A 77 -17.35 8.66 -1.20
CA ARG A 77 -17.78 9.89 -0.51
C ARG A 77 -17.24 11.13 -1.23
N GLN A 78 -17.91 12.27 -1.05
CA GLN A 78 -17.53 13.57 -1.64
C GLN A 78 -17.33 13.53 -3.17
N GLY A 79 -18.21 12.83 -3.89
CA GLY A 79 -18.21 12.84 -5.36
C GLY A 79 -17.24 11.87 -6.02
N GLY A 80 -16.67 10.92 -5.29
CA GLY A 80 -15.98 9.79 -5.93
C GLY A 80 -14.51 10.03 -6.28
N GLN A 81 -13.97 11.24 -6.02
CA GLN A 81 -12.71 11.67 -6.61
C GLN A 81 -11.58 11.74 -5.58
N LEU A 82 -10.41 11.23 -5.98
CA LEU A 82 -9.15 11.47 -5.29
C LEU A 82 -8.69 12.89 -5.62
N ALA A 83 -8.53 13.71 -4.58
CA ALA A 83 -7.96 15.04 -4.70
C ALA A 83 -6.44 14.97 -4.96
N ARG A 84 -5.76 13.96 -4.40
CA ARG A 84 -4.31 13.78 -4.56
C ARG A 84 -3.90 12.31 -4.42
N ILE A 85 -2.83 11.95 -5.13
CA ILE A 85 -2.13 10.67 -4.98
C ILE A 85 -0.65 10.96 -4.71
N PHE A 86 -0.12 10.37 -3.64
CA PHE A 86 1.31 10.23 -3.42
C PHE A 86 1.70 8.80 -3.81
N LEU A 87 2.36 8.70 -4.96
CA LEU A 87 2.57 7.44 -5.67
C LEU A 87 4.02 6.98 -5.56
N ASP A 88 4.23 5.68 -5.31
CA ASP A 88 5.51 5.01 -5.58
C ASP A 88 5.82 5.06 -7.07
N ASN A 89 6.83 5.84 -7.42
CA ASN A 89 7.29 6.01 -8.79
C ASN A 89 8.64 5.33 -9.05
N THR A 90 9.06 4.38 -8.21
CA THR A 90 10.37 3.68 -8.30
C THR A 90 10.63 3.14 -9.70
N PHE A 91 9.60 2.62 -10.38
CA PHE A 91 9.69 2.06 -11.73
C PHE A 91 8.80 2.77 -12.74
N CYS A 92 8.48 4.05 -12.54
CA CYS A 92 7.59 4.84 -13.41
C CYS A 92 8.28 5.28 -14.73
N HIS A 93 8.85 4.33 -15.47
CA HIS A 93 9.43 4.54 -16.79
C HIS A 93 9.09 3.35 -17.72
N PRO A 94 8.70 3.59 -18.99
CA PRO A 94 8.24 2.52 -19.89
C PRO A 94 9.26 1.39 -20.15
N SER A 95 10.55 1.64 -19.94
CA SER A 95 11.59 0.61 -20.06
C SER A 95 11.54 -0.44 -18.94
N PHE A 96 10.85 -0.15 -17.83
CA PHE A 96 10.70 -1.10 -16.72
C PHE A 96 9.46 -1.96 -16.94
N GLN A 97 9.65 -3.08 -17.64
CA GLN A 97 8.65 -4.15 -17.72
C GLN A 97 9.12 -5.30 -16.83
N GLN A 98 8.44 -5.48 -15.70
CA GLN A 98 8.81 -6.51 -14.73
C GLN A 98 7.86 -7.71 -14.83
N PRO A 99 8.39 -8.94 -14.81
CA PRO A 99 7.56 -10.14 -14.68
C PRO A 99 6.84 -10.19 -13.32
N THR A 100 5.78 -10.99 -13.25
CA THR A 100 5.07 -11.29 -12.00
C THR A 100 5.97 -12.04 -11.01
N ARG A 101 5.63 -12.03 -9.72
CA ARG A 101 6.41 -12.78 -8.70
C ARG A 101 6.40 -14.27 -9.02
N GLU A 102 5.27 -14.76 -9.49
CA GLU A 102 5.01 -16.15 -9.83
C GLU A 102 5.85 -16.61 -11.02
N GLU A 103 6.00 -15.77 -12.05
CA GLU A 103 6.87 -16.05 -13.20
C GLU A 103 8.33 -16.16 -12.78
N VAL A 104 8.82 -15.19 -11.99
CA VAL A 104 10.21 -15.20 -11.48
C VAL A 104 10.47 -16.42 -10.61
N ALA A 105 9.55 -16.78 -9.71
CA ALA A 105 9.69 -17.95 -8.85
C ALA A 105 9.75 -19.25 -9.67
N LYS A 106 8.89 -19.40 -10.68
CA LYS A 106 8.91 -20.56 -11.58
C LYS A 106 10.20 -20.65 -12.38
N GLU A 107 10.69 -19.53 -12.92
CA GLU A 107 11.94 -19.49 -13.67
C GLU A 107 13.15 -19.84 -12.80
N LEU A 108 13.18 -19.32 -11.56
CA LEU A 108 14.20 -19.66 -10.57
C LEU A 108 14.20 -21.18 -10.30
N LEU A 109 13.05 -21.77 -9.98
CA LEU A 109 12.93 -23.20 -9.71
C LEU A 109 13.38 -24.06 -10.90
N LYS A 110 12.96 -23.69 -12.12
CA LYS A 110 13.39 -24.38 -13.35
C LYS A 110 14.91 -24.30 -13.56
N SER A 111 15.50 -23.15 -13.27
CA SER A 111 16.95 -22.95 -13.43
C SER A 111 17.77 -23.71 -12.39
N LEU A 112 17.20 -23.93 -11.20
CA LEU A 112 17.83 -24.65 -10.10
C LEU A 112 17.68 -26.17 -10.24
N SER A 113 16.56 -26.67 -10.76
CA SER A 113 16.30 -28.11 -10.87
C SER A 113 17.34 -28.85 -11.70
N CYS A 114 17.86 -28.22 -12.76
CA CYS A 114 18.90 -28.82 -13.60
C CYS A 114 20.29 -28.83 -12.96
N LYS A 115 20.48 -28.12 -11.83
CA LYS A 115 21.76 -28.00 -11.12
C LYS A 115 21.82 -28.89 -9.87
N TRP A 116 20.76 -29.65 -9.59
CA TRP A 116 20.72 -30.51 -8.42
C TRP A 116 21.67 -31.72 -8.56
N PRO A 117 22.42 -32.11 -7.50
CA PRO A 117 22.54 -31.44 -6.20
C PRO A 117 23.53 -30.27 -6.22
N ALA A 118 23.15 -29.13 -5.63
CA ALA A 118 24.01 -27.95 -5.47
C ALA A 118 23.67 -27.17 -4.19
N LEU A 119 24.64 -26.43 -3.67
CA LEU A 119 24.43 -25.43 -2.63
C LEU A 119 23.94 -24.13 -3.26
N ILE A 120 22.82 -23.61 -2.78
CA ILE A 120 22.18 -22.41 -3.32
C ILE A 120 22.29 -21.28 -2.30
N PHE A 121 22.82 -20.15 -2.73
CA PHE A 121 22.86 -18.92 -1.93
C PHE A 121 21.83 -17.93 -2.48
N ILE A 122 20.86 -17.56 -1.64
CA ILE A 122 19.85 -16.54 -1.99
C ILE A 122 20.12 -15.29 -1.14
N ALA A 123 20.56 -14.23 -1.78
CA ALA A 123 20.78 -12.94 -1.14
C ALA A 123 19.48 -12.12 -1.17
N VAL A 124 18.92 -11.85 0.01
CA VAL A 124 17.72 -11.03 0.18
C VAL A 124 17.97 -9.87 1.16
N TYR A 125 17.18 -8.82 1.04
CA TYR A 125 17.13 -7.76 2.05
C TYR A 125 16.51 -8.28 3.35
N LYS A 126 16.48 -7.43 4.38
CA LYS A 126 15.91 -7.79 5.69
C LYS A 126 14.44 -8.24 5.64
N LEU A 127 13.65 -7.73 4.69
CA LEU A 127 12.22 -8.00 4.59
C LEU A 127 11.77 -7.97 3.11
N GLY A 128 10.77 -8.78 2.74
CA GLY A 128 9.99 -8.62 1.49
C GLY A 128 10.12 -9.72 0.44
N LYS A 129 10.93 -10.75 0.70
CA LYS A 129 11.10 -11.89 -0.21
C LYS A 129 10.77 -13.22 0.45
N GLU A 130 10.13 -13.21 1.62
CA GLU A 130 9.74 -14.39 2.38
C GLU A 130 8.88 -15.36 1.55
N PRO A 131 7.92 -14.91 0.71
CA PRO A 131 7.15 -15.84 -0.13
C PRO A 131 7.96 -16.59 -1.20
N LEU A 132 9.18 -16.13 -1.50
CA LEU A 132 10.09 -16.80 -2.44
C LEU A 132 10.92 -17.91 -1.76
N LEU A 133 11.12 -17.81 -0.44
CA LEU A 133 11.98 -18.68 0.37
C LEU A 133 11.18 -19.85 0.93
#